data_AF-A0A5P9IS98-F1
#
_entry.id   AF-A0A5P9IS98-F1
#
_cell.length_a   1.000
_cell.length_b   1.000
_cell.length_c   1.000
_cell.angle_alpha   90.00
_cell.angle_beta   90.00
_cell.angle_gamma   90.00
#
_symmetry.space_group_name_H-M   'P 1'
#
loop_
_entity.id
_entity.type
_entity.pdbx_description
1 polymer ?
#
loop_
_entity_poly.entity_id
_entity_poly.type
_entity_poly.pdbx_seq_one_letter_code
_entity_poly.pdbx_strand_id
1 'polypeptide(L)'
;MTKQIPLLVSALLLGACSSSVTIDDIVPAEEVKKPLFLRGDFSLWDAQPEYQMQRVAPAIYETKIRFSTPGKAYEFKIADAQWSTGYNCGYLDEALDKTLELGLPVQADCNSVYNYFSFTPEEKGWYKVSINFSRFKKPLVTVNQVFE
;
A
#
# COMPACT_ATOMS: atom_id res chain seq x y z
N MET A 1 63.15 22.71 -28.93
CA MET A 1 62.01 21.91 -29.39
C MET A 1 62.33 20.47 -29.01
N THR A 2 61.78 19.87 -27.96
CA THR A 2 60.43 19.30 -27.89
C THR A 2 60.19 18.88 -26.44
N LYS A 3 59.01 19.16 -25.88
CA LYS A 3 58.61 18.70 -24.54
C LYS A 3 57.43 17.75 -24.74
N GLN A 4 57.64 16.44 -24.56
CA GLN A 4 56.58 15.44 -24.66
C GLN A 4 55.83 15.38 -23.33
N ILE A 5 54.50 15.52 -23.39
CA ILE A 5 53.58 15.30 -22.27
C ILE A 5 52.77 14.05 -22.65
N PRO A 6 52.77 12.97 -21.85
CA PRO A 6 51.91 11.83 -22.11
C PRO A 6 50.50 12.13 -21.56
N LEU A 7 49.51 12.01 -22.43
CA LEU A 7 48.09 12.10 -22.08
C LEU A 7 47.64 10.71 -21.59
N LEU A 8 47.48 10.52 -20.28
CA LEU A 8 46.81 9.34 -19.73
C LEU A 8 45.29 9.53 -19.88
N VAL A 9 44.65 8.72 -20.70
CA VAL A 9 43.19 8.63 -20.80
C VAL A 9 42.74 7.45 -19.96
N SER A 10 42.28 7.71 -18.73
CA SER A 10 41.52 6.74 -17.93
C SER A 10 40.04 6.82 -18.32
N ALA A 11 39.56 5.79 -19.01
CA ALA A 11 38.13 5.61 -19.28
C ALA A 11 37.43 5.06 -18.02
N LEU A 12 36.67 5.91 -17.34
CA LEU A 12 35.72 5.54 -16.30
C LEU A 12 34.43 5.04 -16.95
N LEU A 13 34.22 3.72 -16.96
CA LEU A 13 32.94 3.10 -17.29
C LEU A 13 32.01 3.25 -16.08
N LEU A 14 31.15 4.26 -16.08
CA LEU A 14 30.04 4.34 -15.13
C LEU A 14 28.94 3.40 -15.62
N GLY A 15 28.74 2.29 -14.91
CA GLY A 15 27.59 1.41 -15.08
C GLY A 15 26.32 2.12 -14.64
N ALA A 16 25.53 2.60 -15.61
CA ALA A 16 24.19 3.10 -15.35
C ALA A 16 23.25 1.90 -15.15
N CYS A 17 22.86 1.65 -13.90
CA CYS A 17 21.71 0.80 -13.60
C CYS A 17 20.45 1.57 -14.06
N SER A 18 20.05 1.38 -15.31
CA SER A 18 18.78 1.90 -15.83
C SER A 18 17.65 0.97 -15.39
N SER A 19 17.03 1.24 -14.24
CA SER A 19 15.73 0.65 -13.91
C SER A 19 14.70 1.25 -14.86
N SER A 20 14.14 0.43 -15.75
CA SER A 20 13.06 0.84 -16.66
C SER A 20 11.78 1.09 -15.85
N VAL A 21 11.48 2.36 -15.58
CA VAL A 21 10.18 2.79 -15.06
C VAL A 21 9.21 2.85 -16.25
N THR A 22 8.17 2.03 -16.24
CA THR A 22 7.11 2.10 -17.25
C THR A 22 6.26 3.35 -17.00
N ILE A 23 6.06 4.17 -18.04
CA ILE A 23 5.30 5.44 -18.01
C ILE A 23 3.85 5.26 -17.52
N ASP A 24 3.30 4.04 -17.59
CA ASP A 24 1.99 3.65 -17.01
C ASP A 24 1.90 3.84 -15.48
N ASP A 25 3.03 4.00 -14.78
CA ASP A 25 3.10 4.25 -13.33
C ASP A 25 3.04 5.76 -12.96
N ILE A 26 3.10 6.68 -13.94
CA ILE A 26 3.04 8.14 -13.74
C ILE A 26 1.72 8.67 -14.30
N VAL A 27 0.61 8.00 -13.96
CA VAL A 27 -0.73 8.59 -14.13
C VAL A 27 -0.92 9.53 -12.94
N PRO A 28 -1.36 10.80 -13.13
CA PRO A 28 -1.74 11.65 -12.01
C PRO A 28 -2.68 10.84 -11.13
N ALA A 29 -2.30 10.62 -9.86
CA ALA A 29 -3.04 9.73 -8.98
C ALA A 29 -4.53 10.02 -9.12
N GLU A 30 -5.28 9.09 -9.71
CA GLU A 30 -6.72 9.29 -9.86
C GLU A 30 -7.25 9.51 -8.46
N GLU A 31 -7.79 10.71 -8.24
CA GLU A 31 -8.30 11.05 -6.93
C GLU A 31 -9.43 10.08 -6.60
N VAL A 32 -9.35 9.45 -5.44
CA VAL A 32 -10.40 8.56 -4.95
C VAL A 32 -11.67 9.41 -4.79
N LYS A 33 -12.66 9.17 -5.67
CA LYS A 33 -13.88 9.99 -5.74
C LYS A 33 -14.98 9.55 -4.78
N LYS A 34 -14.78 8.41 -4.11
CA LYS A 34 -15.73 7.80 -3.19
C LYS A 34 -15.10 7.62 -1.81
N PRO A 35 -15.88 7.74 -0.73
CA PRO A 35 -15.39 7.39 0.60
C PRO A 35 -14.94 5.93 0.62
N LEU A 36 -13.74 5.68 1.16
CA LEU A 36 -13.22 4.35 1.43
C LEU A 36 -13.28 4.06 2.92
N PHE A 37 -13.48 2.80 3.26
CA PHE A 37 -13.58 2.31 4.62
C PHE A 37 -12.69 1.10 4.77
N LEU A 38 -12.05 0.98 5.93
CA LEU A 38 -11.47 -0.28 6.38
C LEU A 38 -12.62 -1.16 6.88
N ARG A 39 -12.89 -2.27 6.17
CA ARG A 39 -14.01 -3.18 6.42
C ARG A 39 -13.48 -4.56 6.73
N GLY A 40 -13.93 -5.19 7.80
CA GLY A 40 -13.47 -6.53 8.19
C GLY A 40 -14.33 -7.12 9.30
N ASP A 41 -13.87 -8.20 9.93
CA ASP A 41 -14.62 -8.85 11.01
C ASP A 41 -14.99 -7.89 12.15
N PHE A 42 -14.11 -6.94 12.47
CA PHE A 42 -14.31 -5.93 13.50
C PHE A 42 -15.39 -4.89 13.16
N SER A 43 -15.78 -4.78 11.90
CA SER A 43 -16.87 -3.91 11.44
C SER A 43 -18.09 -4.69 10.97
N LEU A 44 -18.11 -6.03 11.16
CA LEU A 44 -19.07 -6.94 10.53
C LEU A 44 -19.16 -6.75 9.01
N TRP A 45 -18.03 -6.39 8.39
CA TRP A 45 -17.92 -6.04 6.99
C TRP A 45 -18.73 -4.80 6.56
N ASP A 46 -19.26 -4.00 7.48
CA ASP A 46 -19.96 -2.75 7.16
C ASP A 46 -19.00 -1.57 6.98
N ALA A 47 -19.45 -0.56 6.22
CA ALA A 47 -18.76 0.72 6.03
C ALA A 47 -19.03 1.67 7.21
N GLN A 48 -18.42 1.34 8.35
CA GLN A 48 -18.60 2.08 9.59
C GLN A 48 -17.82 3.42 9.58
N PRO A 49 -18.42 4.55 10.00
CA PRO A 49 -17.78 5.87 9.97
C PRO A 49 -16.44 5.95 10.73
N GLU A 50 -16.30 5.25 11.84
CA GLU A 50 -15.07 5.21 12.65
C GLU A 50 -13.87 4.61 11.91
N TYR A 51 -14.12 3.80 10.87
CA TYR A 51 -13.09 3.18 10.03
C TYR A 51 -12.98 3.83 8.65
N GLN A 52 -13.59 5.01 8.46
CA GLN A 52 -13.45 5.76 7.22
C GLN A 52 -11.99 6.21 7.01
N MET A 53 -11.47 5.94 5.82
CA MET A 53 -10.13 6.33 5.41
C MET A 53 -10.07 7.84 5.14
N GLN A 54 -9.09 8.51 5.73
CA GLN A 54 -8.84 9.94 5.58
C GLN A 54 -7.65 10.17 4.66
N ARG A 55 -7.76 11.11 3.73
CA ARG A 55 -6.65 11.50 2.85
C ARG A 55 -5.63 12.31 3.66
N VAL A 56 -4.42 11.79 3.82
CA VAL A 56 -3.34 12.44 4.60
C VAL A 56 -2.24 13.05 3.73
N ALA A 57 -2.14 12.61 2.48
CA ALA A 57 -1.20 13.13 1.48
C ALA A 57 -1.74 12.86 0.06
N PRO A 58 -1.11 13.36 -1.01
CA PRO A 58 -1.46 12.96 -2.37
C PRO A 58 -1.45 11.43 -2.51
N ALA A 59 -2.58 10.86 -2.96
CA ALA A 59 -2.80 9.44 -3.15
C ALA A 59 -2.76 8.54 -1.88
N ILE A 60 -2.52 9.09 -0.69
CA ILE A 60 -2.39 8.31 0.54
C ILE A 60 -3.60 8.52 1.43
N TYR A 61 -4.27 7.43 1.77
CA TYR A 61 -5.43 7.39 2.63
C TYR A 61 -5.16 6.48 3.82
N GLU A 62 -5.50 6.93 5.02
CA GLU A 62 -5.20 6.24 6.27
C GLU A 62 -6.41 6.20 7.20
N THR A 63 -6.54 5.14 7.97
CA THR A 63 -7.41 5.11 9.15
C THR A 63 -6.70 4.41 10.30
N LYS A 64 -7.25 4.55 11.51
CA LYS A 64 -6.76 3.88 12.71
C LYS A 64 -7.74 2.80 13.14
N ILE A 65 -7.19 1.70 13.66
CA ILE A 65 -7.95 0.61 14.26
C ILE A 65 -7.24 0.13 15.52
N ARG A 66 -8.02 -0.25 16.53
CA ARG A 66 -7.48 -0.86 17.74
C ARG A 66 -7.67 -2.37 17.69
N PHE A 67 -6.58 -3.12 17.58
CA PHE A 67 -6.63 -4.56 17.73
C PHE A 67 -6.49 -4.96 19.20
N SER A 68 -7.41 -5.80 19.66
CA SER A 68 -7.55 -6.16 21.09
C SER A 68 -7.03 -7.55 21.43
N THR A 69 -6.82 -8.41 20.43
CA THR A 69 -6.46 -9.82 20.62
C THR A 69 -5.17 -10.14 19.88
N PRO A 70 -4.01 -10.11 20.57
CA PRO A 70 -2.76 -10.60 20.00
C PRO A 70 -2.86 -12.03 19.47
N GLY A 71 -2.18 -12.33 18.37
CA GLY A 71 -2.15 -13.67 17.77
C GLY A 71 -3.44 -14.08 17.03
N LYS A 72 -4.51 -13.27 17.08
CA LYS A 72 -5.69 -13.48 16.23
C LYS A 72 -5.43 -12.91 14.84
N ALA A 73 -5.67 -13.70 13.79
CA ALA A 73 -5.75 -13.19 12.43
C ALA A 73 -7.02 -12.35 12.26
N TYR A 74 -6.87 -11.11 11.83
CA TYR A 74 -7.96 -10.21 11.45
C TYR A 74 -8.01 -10.10 9.93
N GLU A 75 -9.16 -10.46 9.35
CA GLU A 75 -9.40 -10.30 7.92
C GLU A 75 -10.04 -8.94 7.62
N PHE A 76 -9.62 -8.31 6.53
CA PHE A 76 -10.17 -7.02 6.11
C PHE A 76 -9.99 -6.74 4.61
N LYS A 77 -10.71 -5.71 4.14
CA LYS A 77 -10.58 -5.05 2.85
C LYS A 77 -10.65 -3.54 3.03
N ILE A 78 -10.22 -2.81 2.01
CA ILE A 78 -10.41 -1.37 1.92
C ILE A 78 -11.37 -1.11 0.76
N ALA A 79 -12.58 -0.66 1.07
CA ALA A 79 -13.61 -0.55 0.04
C ALA A 79 -14.59 0.60 0.28
N ASP A 80 -15.27 1.03 -0.78
CA ASP A 80 -16.45 1.90 -0.64
C ASP A 80 -17.63 1.11 -0.07
N ALA A 81 -18.68 1.83 0.34
CA ALA A 81 -19.85 1.22 0.97
C ALA A 81 -20.59 0.22 0.06
N GLN A 82 -20.52 0.43 -1.26
CA GLN A 82 -21.26 -0.33 -2.25
C GLN A 82 -20.46 -1.49 -2.87
N TRP A 83 -19.23 -1.73 -2.42
CA TRP A 83 -18.34 -2.74 -3.00
C TRP A 83 -18.12 -2.54 -4.50
N SER A 84 -18.09 -1.29 -4.94
CA SER A 84 -18.02 -0.92 -6.35
C SER A 84 -16.73 -1.43 -7.00
N THR A 85 -16.81 -1.81 -8.27
CA THR A 85 -15.64 -2.02 -9.14
C THR A 85 -14.71 -0.80 -9.08
N GLY A 86 -13.41 -1.04 -8.92
CA GLY A 86 -12.38 -0.02 -8.73
C GLY A 86 -12.27 0.55 -7.31
N TYR A 87 -13.17 0.17 -6.40
CA TYR A 87 -13.19 0.60 -4.99
C TYR A 87 -13.41 -0.58 -4.05
N ASN A 88 -13.02 -1.79 -4.45
CA ASN A 88 -13.15 -3.01 -3.66
C ASN A 88 -11.78 -3.69 -3.48
N CYS A 89 -10.91 -3.07 -2.70
CA CYS A 89 -9.49 -3.42 -2.61
C CYS A 89 -9.24 -4.59 -1.66
N GLY A 90 -8.66 -5.64 -2.21
CA GLY A 90 -8.21 -6.86 -1.55
C GLY A 90 -6.81 -7.24 -2.05
N TYR A 91 -6.23 -8.33 -1.55
CA TYR A 91 -4.89 -8.74 -2.01
C TYR A 91 -4.88 -9.02 -3.51
N LEU A 92 -3.76 -8.67 -4.17
CA LEU A 92 -3.56 -8.97 -5.59
C LEU A 92 -3.16 -10.43 -5.81
N ASP A 93 -2.15 -10.91 -5.07
CA ASP A 93 -1.68 -12.29 -5.12
C ASP A 93 -1.80 -12.97 -3.75
N GLU A 94 -2.32 -14.20 -3.71
CA GLU A 94 -2.56 -14.90 -2.43
C GLU A 94 -1.26 -15.26 -1.71
N ALA A 95 -0.20 -15.64 -2.44
CA ALA A 95 1.06 -16.05 -1.85
C ALA A 95 1.90 -14.86 -1.36
N LEU A 96 1.78 -13.72 -2.02
CA LEU A 96 2.64 -12.55 -1.76
C LEU A 96 1.94 -11.44 -0.97
N ASP A 97 0.65 -11.24 -1.16
CA ASP A 97 -0.04 -10.01 -0.72
C ASP A 97 -1.14 -10.25 0.32
N LYS A 98 -1.53 -11.50 0.56
CA LYS A 98 -2.62 -11.83 1.50
C LYS A 98 -2.27 -11.49 2.94
N THR A 99 -1.06 -11.83 3.37
CA THR A 99 -0.63 -11.66 4.77
C THR A 99 0.18 -10.39 4.91
N LEU A 100 -0.26 -9.47 5.76
CA LEU A 100 0.49 -8.25 6.05
C LEU A 100 1.45 -8.46 7.22
N GLU A 101 2.66 -7.95 7.03
CA GLU A 101 3.66 -7.79 8.07
C GLU A 101 3.82 -6.31 8.43
N LEU A 102 4.24 -6.03 9.67
CA LEU A 102 4.37 -4.65 10.15
C LEU A 102 5.32 -3.83 9.28
N GLY A 103 4.82 -2.71 8.76
CA GLY A 103 5.56 -1.76 7.95
C GLY A 103 5.89 -2.22 6.52
N LEU A 104 5.60 -3.48 6.16
CA LEU A 104 5.87 -3.98 4.82
C LEU A 104 4.65 -3.76 3.90
N PRO A 105 4.84 -3.14 2.72
CA PRO A 105 3.76 -2.93 1.78
C PRO A 105 3.43 -4.19 0.98
N VAL A 106 2.14 -4.45 0.80
CA VAL A 106 1.60 -5.48 -0.11
C VAL A 106 0.79 -4.83 -1.23
N GLN A 107 0.63 -5.51 -2.36
CA GLN A 107 -0.15 -5.03 -3.50
C GLN A 107 -1.62 -5.38 -3.37
N ALA A 108 -2.48 -4.50 -3.86
CA ALA A 108 -3.92 -4.70 -3.88
C ALA A 108 -4.50 -4.75 -5.30
N ASP A 109 -5.61 -5.47 -5.46
CA ASP A 109 -6.55 -5.33 -6.59
C ASP A 109 -7.86 -4.71 -6.08
N CYS A 110 -8.20 -3.52 -6.61
CA CYS A 110 -9.43 -2.80 -6.26
C CYS A 110 -10.67 -3.26 -7.03
N ASN A 111 -10.58 -4.37 -7.77
CA ASN A 111 -11.72 -5.09 -8.36
C ASN A 111 -11.97 -6.44 -7.68
N SER A 112 -11.28 -6.73 -6.59
CA SER A 112 -11.38 -8.03 -5.90
C SER A 112 -12.76 -8.25 -5.30
N VAL A 113 -13.22 -9.51 -5.24
CA VAL A 113 -14.48 -9.88 -4.58
C VAL A 113 -14.21 -10.50 -3.21
N TYR A 114 -13.50 -11.64 -3.18
CA TYR A 114 -13.29 -12.45 -1.97
C TYR A 114 -11.85 -12.43 -1.42
N ASN A 115 -11.00 -11.56 -1.95
CA ASN A 115 -9.59 -11.51 -1.61
C ASN A 115 -9.38 -10.66 -0.34
N TYR A 116 -9.53 -11.27 0.84
CA TYR A 116 -9.34 -10.57 2.11
C TYR A 116 -7.87 -10.53 2.53
N PHE A 117 -7.39 -9.34 2.87
CA PHE A 117 -6.12 -9.21 3.59
C PHE A 117 -6.22 -9.86 4.96
N SER A 118 -5.11 -10.36 5.48
CA SER A 118 -4.99 -10.92 6.82
C SER A 118 -3.85 -10.24 7.56
N PHE A 119 -4.11 -9.80 8.79
CA PHE A 119 -3.08 -9.26 9.68
C PHE A 119 -3.22 -9.87 11.07
N THR A 120 -2.11 -10.33 11.64
CA THR A 120 -2.05 -10.89 12.99
C THR A 120 -1.20 -10.00 13.87
N PRO A 121 -1.80 -9.17 14.75
CA PRO A 121 -1.03 -8.30 15.64
C PRO A 121 -0.30 -9.13 16.70
N GLU A 122 0.97 -8.83 16.92
CA GLU A 122 1.75 -9.42 18.04
C GLU A 122 1.38 -8.80 19.39
N GLU A 123 0.87 -7.57 19.39
CA GLU A 123 0.51 -6.81 20.58
C GLU A 123 -0.89 -6.22 20.48
N LYS A 124 -1.52 -5.95 21.62
CA LYS A 124 -2.76 -5.16 21.63
C LYS A 124 -2.38 -3.69 21.46
N GLY A 125 -3.14 -2.94 20.67
CA GLY A 125 -2.82 -1.54 20.48
C GLY A 125 -3.49 -0.90 19.29
N TRP A 126 -3.10 0.34 19.04
CA TRP A 126 -3.53 1.08 17.87
C TRP A 126 -2.61 0.78 16.70
N TYR A 127 -3.23 0.60 15.56
CA TYR A 127 -2.57 0.39 14.29
C TYR A 127 -3.14 1.36 13.28
N LYS A 128 -2.29 1.78 12.36
CA LYS A 128 -2.62 2.61 11.23
C LYS A 128 -2.60 1.74 9.98
N VAL A 129 -3.73 1.68 9.30
CA VAL A 129 -3.85 1.03 8.00
C VAL A 129 -3.80 2.12 6.94
N SER A 130 -2.95 1.93 5.94
CA SER A 130 -2.74 2.90 4.85
C SER A 130 -2.93 2.22 3.50
N ILE A 131 -3.51 2.94 2.54
CA ILE A 131 -3.51 2.58 1.12
C ILE A 131 -2.93 3.74 0.30
N ASN A 132 -1.99 3.40 -0.58
CA ASN A 132 -1.30 4.35 -1.44
C ASN A 132 -1.64 4.08 -2.92
N PHE A 133 -2.38 5.01 -3.52
CA PHE A 133 -2.84 4.98 -4.92
C PHE A 133 -1.84 5.60 -5.92
N SER A 134 -0.59 5.84 -5.52
CA SER A 134 0.45 6.32 -6.45
C SER A 134 0.68 5.33 -7.61
N ARG A 135 0.34 4.05 -7.41
CA ARG A 135 0.22 3.04 -8.46
C ARG A 135 -1.24 2.60 -8.57
N PHE A 136 -2.07 3.37 -9.28
CA PHE A 136 -3.53 3.21 -9.23
C PHE A 136 -4.03 1.80 -9.58
N LYS A 137 -3.39 1.12 -10.55
CA LYS A 137 -3.75 -0.25 -10.93
C LYS A 137 -3.39 -1.31 -9.87
N LYS A 138 -2.43 -1.00 -9.00
CA LYS A 138 -1.87 -1.92 -7.98
C LYS A 138 -1.48 -1.12 -6.73
N PRO A 139 -2.46 -0.55 -6.00
CA PRO A 139 -2.15 0.28 -4.85
C PRO A 139 -1.46 -0.54 -3.75
N LEU A 140 -0.69 0.16 -2.92
CA LEU A 140 0.07 -0.47 -1.85
C LEU A 140 -0.66 -0.33 -0.52
N VAL A 141 -0.82 -1.42 0.22
CA VAL A 141 -1.43 -1.44 1.55
C VAL A 141 -0.36 -1.72 2.60
N THR A 142 -0.41 -1.00 3.73
CA THR A 142 0.49 -1.24 4.87
C THR A 142 -0.27 -1.19 6.18
N VAL A 143 0.25 -1.88 7.19
CA VAL A 143 -0.18 -1.79 8.59
C VAL A 143 1.02 -1.40 9.44
N ASN A 144 0.88 -0.37 10.26
CA ASN A 144 1.92 0.10 11.18
C ASN A 144 1.34 0.25 12.57
N GLN A 145 2.05 -0.21 13.60
CA GLN A 145 1.68 0.09 14.99
C GLN A 145 1.88 1.59 15.24
N VAL A 146 0.95 2.20 16.00
CA VAL A 146 1.03 3.60 16.40
C VAL A 146 0.71 3.72 17.89
N PHE A 147 1.36 4.67 18.55
CA PHE A 147 1.08 5.02 19.93
C PHE A 147 0.09 6.20 19.94
N GLU A 148 -0.84 6.19 20.90
CA GLU A 148 -1.65 7.37 21.26
C GLU A 148 -0.95 8.16 22.36
#